data_AF-A0A2E9BLX1-F1
#
_entry.id   AF-A0A2E9BLX1-F1
#
_cell.length_a   1.000
_cell.length_b   1.000
_cell.length_c   1.000
_cell.angle_alpha   90.00
_cell.angle_beta   90.00
_cell.angle_gamma   90.00
#
_symmetry.space_group_name_H-M   'P 1'
#
loop_
_entity.id
_entity.type
_entity.pdbx_description
1 polymer ?
#
loop_
_entity_poly.entity_id
_entity_poly.type
_entity_poly.pdbx_seq_one_letter_code
_entity_poly.pdbx_strand_id
1 'polypeptide(L)'
;MSDAVLEHMRTRYRVDAHWLPNRQSAQTLADQATAWGRMAGPADSKTWVGLPLAVHRRCDKPMHGLANRIAYDGAMVYGTIAPRADKETPARLPTGWIHASGTSDGNWVPAEGKALRALLALLHEDGVNAADISVITPFKNVLENLKRLLGDTMVSGTIHTMQGKEAPVVIMVLGGNTDGPGARDWAVSEPNLLNVAATRAKRRFYVIGDRNDWQNRALFCDVMDLLPLQRLPEHEAVAMTQPQ
;
A
#
# COMPACT_ATOMS: atom_id res chain seq x y z
N MET A 1 -31.75 5.00 8.65
CA MET A 1 -33.20 4.70 8.54
C MET A 1 -33.37 3.22 8.83
N SER A 2 -34.38 2.79 9.60
CA SER A 2 -34.49 1.38 9.99
C SER A 2 -35.04 0.50 8.87
N ASP A 3 -34.70 -0.78 8.89
CA ASP A 3 -35.17 -1.76 7.91
C ASP A 3 -36.71 -1.87 7.88
N ALA A 4 -37.36 -1.73 9.04
CA ALA A 4 -38.82 -1.74 9.15
C ALA A 4 -39.47 -0.57 8.38
N VAL A 5 -38.85 0.62 8.41
CA VAL A 5 -39.36 1.81 7.67
C VAL A 5 -39.19 1.59 6.17
N LEU A 6 -38.04 1.05 5.74
CA LEU A 6 -37.78 0.70 4.34
C LEU A 6 -38.78 -0.33 3.83
N GLU A 7 -39.07 -1.37 4.62
CA GLU A 7 -39.98 -2.44 4.23
C GLU A 7 -41.44 -1.97 4.14
N HIS A 8 -41.86 -1.09 5.06
CA HIS A 8 -43.18 -0.45 5.01
C HIS A 8 -43.34 0.42 3.75
N MET A 9 -42.36 1.28 3.46
CA MET A 9 -42.36 2.12 2.26
C MET A 9 -42.39 1.26 0.99
N ARG A 10 -41.52 0.25 0.90
CA ARG A 10 -41.45 -0.67 -0.24
C ARG A 10 -42.79 -1.33 -0.52
N THR A 11 -43.43 -1.91 0.50
CA THR A 11 -44.72 -2.60 0.38
C THR A 11 -45.82 -1.63 -0.05
N ARG A 12 -45.86 -0.43 0.55
CA ARG A 12 -46.85 0.61 0.23
C ARG A 12 -46.76 1.12 -1.22
N TYR A 13 -45.55 1.20 -1.77
CA TYR A 13 -45.29 1.65 -3.14
C TYR A 13 -45.07 0.50 -4.13
N ARG A 14 -45.22 -0.76 -3.70
CA ARG A 14 -45.04 -1.98 -4.52
C ARG A 14 -43.69 -2.03 -5.23
N VAL A 15 -42.64 -1.60 -4.53
CA VAL A 15 -41.26 -1.64 -5.03
C VAL A 15 -40.69 -3.04 -4.77
N ASP A 16 -39.93 -3.60 -5.72
CA ASP A 16 -39.24 -4.87 -5.48
C ASP A 16 -38.14 -4.68 -4.42
N ALA A 17 -37.91 -5.70 -3.59
CA ALA A 17 -36.95 -5.62 -2.50
C ALA A 17 -35.50 -5.52 -2.99
N HIS A 18 -35.23 -5.83 -4.26
CA HIS A 18 -33.98 -5.53 -4.97
C HIS A 18 -33.64 -4.04 -4.95
N TRP A 19 -34.62 -3.14 -5.04
CA TRP A 19 -34.40 -1.69 -5.14
C TRP A 19 -34.24 -0.98 -3.80
N LEU A 20 -34.14 -1.73 -2.70
CA LEU A 20 -33.95 -1.13 -1.39
C LEU A 20 -32.52 -0.53 -1.26
N PRO A 21 -32.39 0.71 -0.77
CA PRO A 21 -31.11 1.42 -0.72
C PRO A 21 -30.11 0.84 0.31
N ASN A 22 -30.55 -0.02 1.23
CA ASN A 22 -29.68 -0.77 2.14
C ASN A 22 -29.20 -2.11 1.55
N ARG A 23 -29.69 -2.50 0.37
CA ARG A 23 -29.33 -3.76 -0.31
C ARG A 23 -28.46 -3.55 -1.54
N GLN A 24 -28.62 -2.42 -2.22
CA GLN A 24 -27.86 -2.09 -3.42
C GLN A 24 -27.21 -0.72 -3.26
N SER A 25 -25.97 -0.60 -3.73
CA SER A 25 -25.35 0.71 -3.89
C SER A 25 -25.85 1.38 -5.17
N ALA A 26 -25.79 2.72 -5.23
CA ALA A 26 -26.07 3.45 -6.48
C ALA A 26 -25.17 2.97 -7.64
N GLN A 27 -23.94 2.59 -7.34
CA GLN A 27 -23.00 2.03 -8.31
C GLN A 27 -23.51 0.69 -8.87
N THR A 28 -23.94 -0.24 -8.01
CA THR A 28 -24.43 -1.55 -8.45
C THR A 28 -25.63 -1.45 -9.39
N LEU A 29 -26.56 -0.53 -9.10
CA LEU A 29 -27.71 -0.29 -9.98
C LEU A 29 -27.30 0.34 -11.32
N ALA A 30 -26.34 1.28 -11.30
CA ALA A 30 -25.81 1.89 -12.52
C ALA A 30 -25.06 0.88 -13.41
N ASP A 31 -24.28 -0.02 -12.80
CA ASP A 31 -23.58 -1.10 -13.48
C ASP A 31 -24.59 -2.05 -14.16
N GLN A 32 -25.64 -2.48 -13.44
CA GLN A 32 -26.70 -3.35 -13.96
C GLN A 32 -27.50 -2.73 -15.11
N ALA A 33 -27.71 -1.41 -15.08
CA ALA A 33 -28.44 -0.69 -16.13
C ALA A 33 -27.60 -0.48 -17.41
N THR A 34 -26.27 -0.65 -17.32
CA THR A 34 -25.35 -0.38 -18.43
C THR A 34 -25.13 -1.64 -19.26
N ALA A 35 -25.39 -1.56 -20.57
CA ALA A 35 -25.17 -2.67 -21.51
C ALA A 35 -23.68 -2.94 -21.82
N TRP A 36 -22.83 -1.94 -21.65
CA TRP A 36 -21.38 -2.06 -21.82
C TRP A 36 -20.71 -2.33 -20.48
N GLY A 37 -19.95 -3.42 -20.40
CA GLY A 37 -19.15 -3.71 -19.23
C GLY A 37 -18.46 -5.05 -19.27
N ARG A 38 -18.05 -5.52 -18.10
CA ARG A 38 -17.36 -6.80 -17.94
C ARG A 38 -17.64 -7.42 -16.58
N MET A 39 -17.45 -8.72 -16.50
CA MET A 39 -17.33 -9.41 -15.21
C MET A 39 -15.99 -9.05 -14.56
N ALA A 40 -16.00 -8.52 -13.35
CA ALA A 40 -14.82 -8.16 -12.58
C ALA A 40 -14.93 -8.64 -11.13
N GLY A 41 -13.79 -8.81 -10.47
CA GLY A 41 -13.69 -9.36 -9.12
C GLY A 41 -13.04 -10.75 -9.09
N PRO A 42 -12.90 -11.35 -7.90
CA PRO A 42 -12.31 -12.66 -7.71
C PRO A 42 -13.06 -13.76 -8.49
N ALA A 43 -12.37 -14.86 -8.80
CA ALA A 43 -12.90 -15.91 -9.69
C ALA A 43 -14.25 -16.50 -9.24
N ASP A 44 -14.47 -16.61 -7.94
CA ASP A 44 -15.66 -17.19 -7.30
C ASP A 44 -16.79 -16.17 -7.03
N SER A 45 -16.53 -14.88 -7.24
CA SER A 45 -17.40 -13.78 -6.82
C SER A 45 -17.43 -12.64 -7.84
N LYS A 46 -17.25 -12.97 -9.13
CA LYS A 46 -17.29 -11.97 -10.21
C LYS A 46 -18.65 -11.28 -10.25
N THR A 47 -18.61 -9.97 -10.40
CA THR A 47 -19.79 -9.10 -10.53
C THR A 47 -19.75 -8.35 -11.86
N TRP A 48 -20.91 -8.02 -12.41
CA TRP A 48 -21.00 -7.17 -13.58
C TRP A 48 -20.65 -5.74 -13.18
N VAL A 49 -19.64 -5.19 -13.83
CA VAL A 49 -19.22 -3.78 -13.69
C VAL A 49 -19.41 -3.13 -15.06
N GLY A 50 -20.16 -2.02 -15.09
CA GLY A 50 -20.57 -1.32 -16.31
C GLY A 50 -19.39 -0.65 -17.01
N LEU A 51 -19.22 0.67 -16.86
CA LEU A 51 -18.10 1.40 -17.48
C LEU A 51 -16.94 1.59 -16.50
N PRO A 52 -16.11 0.56 -16.19
CA PRO A 52 -15.02 0.72 -15.25
C PRO A 52 -13.95 1.65 -15.80
N LEU A 53 -13.40 2.49 -14.92
CA LEU A 53 -12.18 3.23 -15.22
C LEU A 53 -10.99 2.27 -15.24
N ALA A 54 -10.65 1.77 -16.43
CA ALA A 54 -9.59 0.78 -16.59
C ALA A 54 -8.18 1.40 -16.66
N VAL A 55 -8.03 2.66 -17.09
CA VAL A 55 -6.73 3.28 -17.33
C VAL A 55 -6.17 3.93 -16.06
N HIS A 56 -5.03 3.44 -15.59
CA HIS A 56 -4.32 3.99 -14.44
C HIS A 56 -3.18 4.92 -14.88
N ARG A 57 -3.16 6.16 -14.37
CA ARG A 57 -2.22 7.21 -14.81
C ARG A 57 -1.31 7.77 -13.72
N ARG A 58 -1.27 7.14 -12.55
CA ARG A 58 -0.72 7.73 -11.32
C ARG A 58 0.66 7.22 -10.93
N CYS A 59 0.89 5.90 -10.97
CA CYS A 59 2.09 5.26 -10.47
C CYS A 59 2.84 4.52 -11.58
N ASP A 60 4.14 4.31 -11.36
CA ASP A 60 4.99 3.56 -12.27
C ASP A 60 4.70 2.06 -12.28
N LYS A 61 5.24 1.38 -13.29
CA LYS A 61 4.92 -0.01 -13.64
C LYS A 61 5.02 -1.01 -12.47
N PRO A 62 6.03 -1.00 -11.58
CA PRO A 62 6.08 -1.98 -10.50
C PRO A 62 4.86 -1.90 -9.57
N MET A 63 4.49 -0.69 -9.13
CA MET A 63 3.33 -0.46 -8.27
C MET A 63 2.02 -0.71 -9.00
N HIS A 64 1.93 -0.29 -10.28
CA HIS A 64 0.78 -0.59 -11.13
C HIS A 64 0.59 -2.11 -11.29
N GLY A 65 1.65 -2.84 -11.63
CA GLY A 65 1.62 -4.29 -11.82
C GLY A 65 1.19 -5.01 -10.54
N LEU A 66 1.72 -4.58 -9.39
CA LEU A 66 1.39 -5.14 -8.10
C LEU A 66 -0.09 -4.93 -7.76
N ALA A 67 -0.59 -3.70 -7.89
CA ALA A 67 -2.00 -3.38 -7.64
C ALA A 67 -2.92 -4.13 -8.60
N ASN A 68 -2.57 -4.16 -9.90
CA ASN A 68 -3.35 -4.79 -10.94
C ASN A 68 -3.47 -6.31 -10.73
N ARG A 69 -2.39 -6.96 -10.28
CA ARG A 69 -2.37 -8.40 -9.98
C ARG A 69 -3.19 -8.72 -8.72
N ILE A 70 -3.03 -7.94 -7.65
CA ILE A 70 -3.68 -8.23 -6.36
C ILE A 70 -5.18 -7.92 -6.39
N ALA A 71 -5.60 -6.82 -7.03
CA ALA A 71 -6.95 -6.28 -6.83
C ALA A 71 -7.80 -6.16 -8.10
N TYR A 72 -7.20 -6.32 -9.29
CA TYR A 72 -7.91 -6.06 -10.55
C TYR A 72 -7.82 -7.19 -11.57
N ASP A 73 -7.33 -8.38 -11.19
CA ASP A 73 -7.24 -9.56 -12.08
C ASP A 73 -6.52 -9.23 -13.41
N GLY A 74 -5.48 -8.40 -13.35
CA GLY A 74 -4.70 -7.97 -14.53
C GLY A 74 -5.43 -6.97 -15.44
N ALA A 75 -6.64 -6.56 -15.09
CA ALA A 75 -7.57 -5.94 -16.00
C ALA A 75 -7.46 -4.39 -16.07
N MET A 76 -6.51 -3.78 -15.34
CA MET A 76 -6.10 -2.37 -15.48
C MET A 76 -5.15 -2.18 -16.68
N VAL A 77 -5.27 -1.02 -17.33
CA VAL A 77 -4.40 -0.58 -18.43
C VAL A 77 -3.45 0.48 -17.90
N TYR A 78 -2.15 0.28 -18.13
CA TYR A 78 -1.13 1.26 -17.77
C TYR A 78 -1.18 2.47 -18.69
N GLY A 79 -1.31 3.67 -18.11
CA GLY A 79 -1.34 4.94 -18.84
C GLY A 79 -0.59 6.07 -18.15
N THR A 80 0.29 5.76 -17.19
CA THR A 80 1.14 6.76 -16.53
C THR A 80 2.18 7.28 -17.53
N ILE A 81 2.29 8.60 -17.62
CA ILE A 81 3.26 9.28 -18.48
C ILE A 81 4.46 9.64 -17.61
N ALA A 82 5.66 9.33 -18.09
CA ALA A 82 6.89 9.70 -17.38
C ALA A 82 6.99 11.23 -17.26
N PRO A 83 7.38 11.76 -16.09
CA PRO A 83 7.63 13.19 -15.93
C PRO A 83 8.81 13.62 -16.81
N ARG A 84 8.91 14.94 -17.04
CA ARG A 84 10.12 15.52 -17.62
C ARG A 84 11.32 15.29 -16.68
N ALA A 85 12.53 15.28 -17.22
CA ALA A 85 13.75 14.99 -16.46
C ALA A 85 13.95 15.92 -15.25
N ASP A 86 13.56 17.20 -15.35
CA ASP A 86 13.63 18.21 -14.27
C ASP A 86 12.57 18.00 -13.16
N LYS A 87 11.57 17.16 -13.42
CA LYS A 87 10.46 16.80 -12.52
C LYS A 87 10.55 15.36 -12.03
N GLU A 88 11.62 14.64 -12.39
CA GLU A 88 11.82 13.26 -11.98
C GLU A 88 12.21 13.18 -10.49
N THR A 89 11.78 12.11 -9.81
CA THR A 89 12.26 11.82 -8.45
C THR A 89 13.64 11.20 -8.54
N PRO A 90 14.68 11.82 -7.98
CA PRO A 90 16.07 11.44 -8.21
C PRO A 90 16.53 10.19 -7.42
N ALA A 91 15.59 9.29 -7.08
CA ALA A 91 15.89 8.08 -6.34
C ALA A 91 16.57 7.02 -7.23
N ARG A 92 17.87 6.77 -6.99
CA ARG A 92 18.72 5.84 -7.74
C ARG A 92 18.35 4.39 -7.50
N LEU A 93 17.93 4.06 -6.29
CA LEU A 93 17.46 2.71 -5.96
C LEU A 93 16.09 2.48 -6.62
N PRO A 94 15.89 1.37 -7.35
CA PRO A 94 14.59 1.05 -7.91
C PRO A 94 13.62 0.54 -6.84
N THR A 95 12.32 0.60 -7.13
CA THR A 95 11.27 -0.05 -6.31
C THR A 95 11.66 -1.49 -5.97
N GLY A 96 11.48 -1.88 -4.71
CA GLY A 96 11.80 -3.23 -4.28
C GLY A 96 11.78 -3.46 -2.78
N TRP A 97 12.34 -4.59 -2.37
CA TRP A 97 12.33 -5.06 -1.00
C TRP A 97 13.69 -4.85 -0.32
N ILE A 98 13.71 -4.31 0.89
CA ILE A 98 14.91 -4.23 1.73
C ILE A 98 14.73 -5.23 2.88
N HIS A 99 15.54 -6.30 2.84
CA HIS A 99 15.45 -7.34 3.86
C HIS A 99 15.98 -6.83 5.19
N ALA A 100 15.16 -6.96 6.23
CA ALA A 100 15.55 -6.69 7.61
C ALA A 100 14.83 -7.69 8.51
N SER A 101 15.58 -8.41 9.33
CA SER A 101 15.07 -9.42 10.26
C SER A 101 15.77 -9.27 11.61
N GLY A 102 15.14 -9.77 12.67
CA GLY A 102 15.61 -9.65 14.05
C GLY A 102 14.48 -9.88 15.03
N THR A 103 14.77 -9.79 16.33
CA THR A 103 13.76 -9.87 17.38
C THR A 103 12.85 -8.64 17.38
N SER A 104 11.59 -8.84 17.77
CA SER A 104 10.62 -7.76 17.93
C SER A 104 10.41 -7.35 19.39
N ASP A 105 10.12 -6.07 19.61
CA ASP A 105 9.45 -5.57 20.82
C ASP A 105 8.00 -5.23 20.44
N GLY A 106 7.04 -6.07 20.86
CA GLY A 106 5.68 -6.04 20.33
C GLY A 106 5.67 -6.32 18.82
N ASN A 107 5.23 -5.35 18.01
CA ASN A 107 5.29 -5.46 16.55
C ASN A 107 6.47 -4.69 15.94
N TRP A 108 7.24 -3.98 16.75
CA TRP A 108 8.39 -3.21 16.29
C TRP A 108 9.62 -4.10 16.15
N VAL A 109 10.23 -4.09 14.97
CA VAL A 109 11.50 -4.78 14.70
C VAL A 109 12.61 -3.74 14.54
N PRO A 110 13.53 -3.58 15.52
CA PRO A 110 14.55 -2.53 15.47
C PRO A 110 15.45 -2.58 14.22
N ALA A 111 15.68 -3.77 13.66
CA ALA A 111 16.42 -3.95 12.43
C ALA A 111 15.75 -3.26 11.23
N GLU A 112 14.42 -3.25 11.17
CA GLU A 112 13.68 -2.53 10.13
C GLU A 112 13.83 -1.01 10.28
N GLY A 113 13.85 -0.50 11.52
CA GLY A 113 14.15 0.91 11.79
C GLY A 113 15.56 1.33 11.36
N LYS A 114 16.56 0.45 11.54
CA LYS A 114 17.92 0.68 11.04
C LYS A 114 17.96 0.72 9.51
N ALA A 115 17.29 -0.24 8.85
CA ALA A 115 17.17 -0.27 7.40
C ALA A 115 16.45 0.97 6.84
N LEU A 116 15.40 1.44 7.52
CA LEU A 116 14.71 2.68 7.17
C LEU A 116 15.65 3.87 7.20
N ARG A 117 16.46 4.04 8.26
CA ARG A 117 17.43 5.15 8.34
C ARG A 117 18.44 5.11 7.21
N ALA A 118 18.97 3.93 6.90
CA ALA A 118 19.92 3.77 5.81
C ALA A 118 19.28 4.09 4.43
N LEU A 119 18.03 3.67 4.19
CA LEU A 119 17.31 4.06 2.98
C LEU A 119 17.03 5.57 2.93
N LEU A 120 16.64 6.18 4.04
CA LEU A 120 16.39 7.63 4.08
C LEU A 120 17.66 8.45 3.84
N ALA A 121 18.80 8.01 4.38
CA ALA A 121 20.09 8.61 4.08
C ALA A 121 20.42 8.54 2.58
N LEU A 122 20.21 7.36 1.97
CA LEU A 122 20.39 7.16 0.53
C LEU A 122 19.53 8.11 -0.31
N LEU A 123 18.24 8.20 0.02
CA LEU A 123 17.28 9.06 -0.68
C LEU A 123 17.61 10.54 -0.49
N HIS A 124 18.15 10.91 0.67
CA HIS A 124 18.60 12.27 0.92
C HIS A 124 19.84 12.62 0.08
N GLU A 125 20.82 11.72 -0.01
CA GLU A 125 21.99 11.88 -0.91
C GLU A 125 21.59 12.01 -2.37
N ASP A 126 20.57 11.25 -2.77
CA ASP A 126 19.94 11.33 -4.09
C ASP A 126 19.24 12.69 -4.33
N GLY A 127 19.01 13.50 -3.31
CA GLY A 127 18.30 14.77 -3.40
C GLY A 127 16.78 14.65 -3.34
N VAL A 128 16.24 13.53 -2.85
CA VAL A 128 14.80 13.38 -2.61
C VAL A 128 14.39 14.24 -1.41
N ASN A 129 13.39 15.11 -1.60
CA ASN A 129 12.87 15.93 -0.51
C ASN A 129 12.12 15.06 0.51
N ALA A 130 12.32 15.31 1.80
CA ALA A 130 11.58 14.64 2.87
C ALA A 130 10.05 14.79 2.70
N ALA A 131 9.57 15.94 2.21
CA ALA A 131 8.14 16.15 1.96
C ALA A 131 7.56 15.23 0.86
N ASP A 132 8.42 14.65 0.01
CA ASP A 132 8.03 13.73 -1.06
C ASP A 132 8.08 12.25 -0.63
N ILE A 133 8.41 11.99 0.63
CA ILE A 133 8.49 10.64 1.20
C ILE A 133 7.36 10.46 2.21
N SER A 134 6.68 9.33 2.12
CA SER A 134 5.70 8.89 3.12
C SER A 134 6.08 7.53 3.67
N VAL A 135 6.13 7.42 5.01
CA VAL A 135 6.41 6.16 5.70
C VAL A 135 5.12 5.59 6.25
N ILE A 136 4.80 4.35 5.87
CA ILE A 136 3.56 3.69 6.27
C ILE A 136 3.82 2.36 6.96
N THR A 137 2.90 1.94 7.82
CA THR A 137 2.98 0.66 8.52
C THR A 137 1.59 0.11 8.83
N PRO A 138 1.40 -1.23 8.89
CA PRO A 138 0.15 -1.84 9.38
C PRO A 138 -0.07 -1.62 10.88
N PHE A 139 0.98 -1.46 11.69
CA PHE A 139 0.87 -1.52 13.15
C PHE A 139 1.01 -0.16 13.83
N LYS A 140 0.11 0.14 14.79
CA LYS A 140 0.19 1.35 15.63
C LYS A 140 1.49 1.42 16.46
N ASN A 141 1.89 0.31 17.05
CA ASN A 141 3.13 0.22 17.84
C ASN A 141 4.40 0.48 16.98
N VAL A 142 4.41 0.05 15.72
CA VAL A 142 5.48 0.40 14.77
C VAL A 142 5.45 1.90 14.48
N LEU A 143 4.27 2.49 14.23
CA LEU A 143 4.12 3.92 13.97
C LEU A 143 4.65 4.80 15.11
N GLU A 144 4.42 4.41 16.37
CA GLU A 144 4.96 5.14 17.54
C GLU A 144 6.49 5.12 17.61
N ASN A 145 7.12 4.01 17.20
CA ASN A 145 8.57 3.93 17.08
C ASN A 145 9.09 4.75 15.90
N LEU A 146 8.39 4.70 14.75
CA LEU A 146 8.72 5.51 13.57
C LEU A 146 8.66 7.01 13.87
N LYS A 147 7.63 7.49 14.59
CA LYS A 147 7.54 8.90 15.00
C LYS A 147 8.72 9.34 15.85
N ARG A 148 9.19 8.49 16.78
CA ARG A 148 10.38 8.76 17.59
C ARG A 148 11.66 8.81 16.74
N LEU A 149 11.73 7.99 15.69
CA LEU A 149 12.90 7.90 14.81
C LEU A 149 12.95 9.05 13.80
N LEU A 150 11.80 9.45 13.23
CA LEU A 150 11.70 10.43 12.15
C LEU A 150 11.47 11.87 12.67
N GLY A 151 10.94 12.03 13.89
CA GLY A 151 10.46 13.31 14.38
C GLY A 151 9.33 13.89 13.51
N ASP A 152 9.18 15.21 13.53
CA ASP A 152 8.14 15.92 12.77
C ASP A 152 8.54 16.22 11.30
N THR A 153 9.70 15.74 10.87
CA THR A 153 10.27 16.07 9.54
C THR A 153 9.61 15.32 8.39
N MET A 154 8.88 14.23 8.68
CA MET A 154 8.44 13.26 7.69
C MET A 154 6.99 12.85 7.92
N VAL A 155 6.21 12.73 6.84
CA VAL A 155 4.85 12.21 6.93
C VAL A 155 4.89 10.71 7.23
N SER A 156 4.35 10.33 8.39
CA SER A 156 4.19 8.93 8.79
C SER A 156 2.77 8.62 9.26
N GLY A 157 2.28 7.43 8.96
CA GLY A 157 0.93 7.02 9.33
C GLY A 157 0.67 5.53 9.17
N THR A 158 -0.48 5.06 9.64
CA THR A 158 -0.98 3.73 9.26
C THR A 158 -1.67 3.79 7.90
N ILE A 159 -1.86 2.63 7.28
CA ILE A 159 -2.53 2.50 5.98
C ILE A 159 -3.92 3.15 5.97
N HIS A 160 -4.70 3.02 7.06
CA HIS A 160 -6.00 3.67 7.19
C HIS A 160 -5.90 5.20 7.31
N THR A 161 -4.91 5.73 8.05
CA THR A 161 -4.73 7.19 8.22
C THR A 161 -4.16 7.90 6.98
N MET A 162 -3.54 7.13 6.07
CA MET A 162 -2.98 7.62 4.81
C MET A 162 -3.95 7.43 3.63
N GLN A 163 -5.22 7.09 3.90
CA GLN A 163 -6.22 6.94 2.86
C GLN A 163 -6.46 8.29 2.15
N GLY A 164 -6.16 8.33 0.85
CA GLY A 164 -6.26 9.54 0.02
C GLY A 164 -4.96 10.36 -0.07
N LYS A 165 -3.96 10.09 0.77
CA LYS A 165 -2.64 10.75 0.71
C LYS A 165 -1.69 9.97 -0.19
N GLU A 166 -0.91 10.68 -0.99
CA GLU A 166 0.04 10.12 -1.94
C GLU A 166 1.39 10.80 -1.83
N ALA A 167 2.44 10.10 -2.25
CA ALA A 167 3.78 10.65 -2.29
C ALA A 167 4.56 10.12 -3.51
N PRO A 168 5.53 10.90 -4.04
CA PRO A 168 6.51 10.38 -5.00
C PRO A 168 7.18 9.09 -4.52
N VAL A 169 7.56 9.03 -3.24
CA VAL A 169 8.16 7.86 -2.61
C VAL A 169 7.31 7.38 -1.43
N VAL A 170 6.99 6.09 -1.40
CA VAL A 170 6.37 5.46 -0.22
C VAL A 170 7.25 4.33 0.29
N ILE A 171 7.48 4.31 1.60
CA ILE A 171 8.23 3.28 2.30
C ILE A 171 7.28 2.57 3.26
N MET A 172 7.05 1.29 3.04
CA MET A 172 6.26 0.44 3.91
C MET A 172 7.17 -0.32 4.88
N VAL A 173 7.04 -0.03 6.18
CA VAL A 173 7.75 -0.75 7.26
C VAL A 173 6.77 -1.75 7.86
N LEU A 174 7.05 -3.04 7.67
CA LEU A 174 6.10 -4.10 7.96
C LEU A 174 5.96 -4.37 9.45
N GLY A 175 7.07 -4.61 10.15
CA GLY A 175 7.10 -5.08 11.52
C GLY A 175 6.43 -6.45 11.69
N GLY A 176 5.74 -6.60 12.81
CA GLY A 176 5.02 -7.81 13.20
C GLY A 176 5.85 -8.68 14.14
N ASN A 177 5.20 -9.08 15.23
CA ASN A 177 5.81 -9.89 16.29
C ASN A 177 6.52 -11.14 15.71
N THR A 178 7.75 -11.37 16.16
CA THR A 178 8.61 -12.48 15.73
C THR A 178 8.42 -13.76 16.55
N ASP A 179 7.76 -13.67 17.70
CA ASP A 179 7.52 -14.78 18.63
C ASP A 179 6.36 -15.69 18.20
N GLY A 180 5.58 -15.27 17.19
CA GLY A 180 4.50 -16.06 16.64
C GLY A 180 3.91 -15.46 15.36
N PRO A 181 3.20 -16.25 14.54
CA PRO A 181 2.78 -15.83 13.20
C PRO A 181 1.58 -14.85 13.22
N GLY A 182 0.82 -14.80 14.32
CA GLY A 182 -0.50 -14.17 14.35
C GLY A 182 -0.53 -12.68 14.00
N ALA A 183 0.50 -11.91 14.38
CA ALA A 183 0.55 -10.48 14.02
C ALA A 183 0.69 -10.28 12.51
N ARG A 184 1.55 -11.08 11.88
CA ARG A 184 1.83 -10.99 10.44
C ARG A 184 0.70 -11.62 9.62
N ASP A 185 0.04 -12.66 10.12
CA ASP A 185 -1.19 -13.23 9.53
C ASP A 185 -2.34 -12.22 9.55
N TRP A 186 -2.52 -11.52 10.68
CA TRP A 186 -3.51 -10.45 10.79
C TRP A 186 -3.24 -9.32 9.78
N ALA A 187 -1.97 -8.93 9.59
CA ALA A 187 -1.66 -7.86 8.65
C ALA A 187 -2.06 -8.21 7.20
N VAL A 188 -1.91 -9.48 6.79
CA VAL A 188 -2.33 -9.91 5.44
C VAL A 188 -3.81 -10.26 5.32
N SER A 189 -4.53 -10.40 6.43
CA SER A 189 -6.00 -10.56 6.40
C SER A 189 -6.72 -9.24 6.19
N GLU A 190 -6.07 -8.10 6.50
CA GLU A 190 -6.59 -6.78 6.20
C GLU A 190 -6.76 -6.59 4.68
N PRO A 191 -8.00 -6.37 4.20
CA PRO A 191 -8.26 -6.22 2.78
C PRO A 191 -7.40 -5.12 2.17
N ASN A 192 -6.70 -5.46 1.09
CA ASN A 192 -5.96 -4.51 0.26
C ASN A 192 -4.76 -3.83 0.95
N LEU A 193 -4.20 -4.36 2.04
CA LEU A 193 -3.03 -3.77 2.72
C LEU A 193 -1.93 -3.33 1.73
N LEU A 194 -1.43 -4.29 0.95
CA LEU A 194 -0.34 -4.11 0.00
C LEU A 194 -0.77 -3.28 -1.22
N ASN A 195 -2.00 -3.47 -1.70
CA ASN A 195 -2.56 -2.69 -2.80
C ASN A 195 -2.68 -1.20 -2.44
N VAL A 196 -3.21 -0.87 -1.26
CA VAL A 196 -3.31 0.51 -0.77
C VAL A 196 -1.92 1.12 -0.62
N ALA A 197 -0.99 0.39 0.00
CA ALA A 197 0.40 0.85 0.16
C ALA A 197 1.06 1.20 -1.18
N ALA A 198 1.03 0.27 -2.14
CA ALA A 198 1.66 0.45 -3.44
C ALA A 198 1.01 1.55 -4.27
N THR A 199 -0.32 1.68 -4.24
CA THR A 199 -1.05 2.72 -4.99
C THR A 199 -0.88 4.13 -4.43
N ARG A 200 -0.29 4.30 -3.24
CA ARG A 200 0.10 5.63 -2.71
C ARG A 200 1.42 6.14 -3.28
N ALA A 201 2.27 5.25 -3.79
CA ALA A 201 3.54 5.63 -4.41
C ALA A 201 3.33 6.04 -5.85
N LYS A 202 3.87 7.21 -6.25
CA LYS A 202 3.88 7.63 -7.65
C LYS A 202 5.11 7.12 -8.40
N ARG A 203 6.30 7.19 -7.79
CA ARG A 203 7.60 6.95 -8.46
C ARG A 203 8.41 5.80 -7.87
N ARG A 204 8.44 5.68 -6.53
CA ARG A 204 9.17 4.60 -5.85
C ARG A 204 8.36 4.01 -4.71
N PHE A 205 8.43 2.70 -4.58
CA PHE A 205 7.84 1.96 -3.48
C PHE A 205 8.90 1.04 -2.88
N TYR A 206 9.09 1.12 -1.57
CA TYR A 206 10.01 0.25 -0.85
C TYR A 206 9.27 -0.49 0.23
N VAL A 207 9.56 -1.78 0.38
CA VAL A 207 9.05 -2.60 1.49
C VAL A 207 10.23 -3.00 2.36
N ILE A 208 10.13 -2.74 3.66
CA ILE A 208 11.14 -3.10 4.65
C ILE A 208 10.52 -4.16 5.57
N GLY A 209 11.21 -5.30 5.69
CA GLY A 209 10.83 -6.36 6.61
C GLY A 209 11.49 -7.69 6.29
N ASP A 210 11.13 -8.70 7.07
CA ASP A 210 11.69 -10.04 6.96
C ASP A 210 11.15 -10.76 5.71
N ARG A 211 11.83 -10.54 4.59
CA ARG A 211 11.48 -11.15 3.30
C ARG A 211 11.32 -12.67 3.39
N ASN A 212 12.07 -13.35 4.26
CA ASN A 212 12.06 -14.81 4.32
C ASN A 212 10.72 -15.35 4.82
N ASP A 213 10.08 -14.61 5.72
CA ASP A 213 8.73 -14.92 6.20
C ASP A 213 7.65 -14.32 5.32
N TRP A 214 7.70 -13.00 5.06
CA TRP A 214 6.63 -12.30 4.36
C TRP A 214 6.38 -12.80 2.94
N GLN A 215 7.40 -13.32 2.24
CA GLN A 215 7.23 -13.87 0.89
C GLN A 215 6.28 -15.08 0.83
N ASN A 216 6.05 -15.76 1.96
CA ASN A 216 5.18 -16.93 2.03
C ASN A 216 3.75 -16.58 2.47
N ARG A 217 3.47 -15.30 2.73
CA ARG A 217 2.17 -14.84 3.23
C ARG A 217 1.29 -14.40 2.06
N ALA A 218 -0.03 -14.51 2.26
CA ALA A 218 -1.02 -14.05 1.30
C ALA A 218 -0.74 -12.61 0.83
N LEU A 219 -1.13 -12.28 -0.40
CA LEU A 219 -0.86 -11.02 -1.10
C LEU A 219 0.62 -10.82 -1.51
N PHE A 220 1.58 -11.26 -0.70
CA PHE A 220 3.01 -11.10 -0.99
C PHE A 220 3.55 -12.21 -1.89
N CYS A 221 3.16 -13.47 -1.65
CA CYS A 221 3.63 -14.62 -2.44
C CYS A 221 3.43 -14.44 -3.95
N ASP A 222 2.37 -13.75 -4.34
CA ASP A 222 2.00 -13.55 -5.75
C ASP A 222 2.69 -12.36 -6.42
N VAL A 223 3.48 -11.54 -5.71
CA VAL A 223 4.06 -10.29 -6.25
C VAL A 223 5.54 -10.10 -5.96
N MET A 224 6.24 -11.12 -5.46
CA MET A 224 7.66 -11.01 -5.11
C MET A 224 8.57 -10.71 -6.31
N ASP A 225 8.16 -11.06 -7.53
CA ASP A 225 8.82 -10.68 -8.79
C ASP A 225 8.78 -9.17 -9.05
N LEU A 226 7.76 -8.48 -8.54
CA LEU A 226 7.58 -7.03 -8.65
C LEU A 226 8.24 -6.26 -7.49
N LEU A 227 8.74 -6.98 -6.48
CA LEU A 227 9.46 -6.46 -5.32
C LEU A 227 10.86 -7.10 -5.23
N PRO A 228 11.75 -6.87 -6.21
CA PRO A 228 13.08 -7.45 -6.21
C PRO A 228 13.88 -6.99 -4.98
N LEU A 229 14.71 -7.89 -4.45
CA LEU A 229 15.57 -7.59 -3.31
C LEU A 229 16.57 -6.47 -3.67
N GLN A 230 16.59 -5.42 -2.86
CA GLN A 230 17.50 -4.29 -2.94
C GLN A 230 18.57 -4.40 -1.87
N ARG A 231 19.79 -3.94 -2.19
CA ARG A 231 20.88 -3.81 -1.24
C ARG A 231 21.12 -2.32 -0.99
N LEU A 232 21.05 -1.94 0.27
CA LEU A 232 21.52 -0.62 0.68
C LEU A 232 23.05 -0.64 0.71
N PRO A 233 23.71 0.43 0.26
CA PRO A 233 25.15 0.56 0.44
C PRO A 233 25.50 0.54 1.92
N GLU A 234 26.58 -0.16 2.27
CA GLU A 234 27.11 -0.15 3.63
C GLU A 234 27.67 1.24 3.91
N HIS A 235 27.00 2.02 4.76
CA HIS A 235 27.60 3.23 5.30
C HIS A 235 28.62 2.81 6.36
N GLU A 236 29.91 2.97 6.05
CA GLU A 236 30.94 3.10 7.08
C GLU A 236 30.51 4.27 7.98
N ALA A 237 30.27 3.97 9.25
CA ALA A 237 29.96 4.98 10.24
C ALA A 237 31.15 5.93 10.35
N VAL A 238 31.08 7.09 9.70
CA VAL A 238 32.02 8.18 9.94
C VAL A 238 31.80 8.61 11.39
N ALA A 239 32.70 8.15 12.26
CA ALA A 239 32.79 8.58 13.64
C ALA A 239 32.94 10.10 13.64
N MET A 240 31.92 10.81 14.12
CA MET A 240 32.05 12.21 14.46
C MET A 240 32.99 12.31 15.67
N THR A 241 34.28 12.47 15.41
CA THR A 241 35.26 12.94 16.38
C THR A 241 34.80 14.29 16.90
N GLN A 242 34.43 14.34 18.18
CA GLN A 242 34.24 15.60 18.91
C GLN A 242 35.61 16.29 19.04
N PRO A 243 35.74 17.58 18.68
CA PRO A 243 36.93 18.35 19.02
C PRO A 243 36.96 18.63 20.53
N GLN A 244 38.17 18.54 21.08
CA GLN A 244 38.55 18.86 22.46
C GLN A 244 38.32 20.32 22.80
#